data_AF-A0A927YUN7-F1
#
_entry.id   AF-A0A927YUN7-F1
#
_cell.length_a   1.000
_cell.length_b   1.000
_cell.length_c   1.000
_cell.angle_alpha   90.00
_cell.angle_beta   90.00
_cell.angle_gamma   90.00
#
_symmetry.space_group_name_H-M   'P 1'
#
loop_
_entity.id
_entity.type
_entity.pdbx_description
1 polymer ?
#
loop_
_entity_poly.entity_id
_entity_poly.type
_entity_poly.pdbx_seq_one_letter_code
_entity_poly.pdbx_strand_id
1 'polypeptide(L)'
;MAKLPVVFKYGTRAEYDALETKSSEALYFLTDTGEIYRGDVNLARGNHYEGIRGMKEVEGAQVPETDNEVIARVLGSNHAIKDDIFVIKTLIGGDAYSYISLIYDGEHWKAMDGNYNAENVYFSEDFTVTNNIGAFLLPEGQSNTKLEATGKNLKQLLSALLAATVLPEVTNPAVTVKFTNATKALEVGSKVTPSYEASLSAGSYTYGPDTGIVATAWSVTDTLGNTKDTATGFFPEITIEANTSYGVTATATYDDGAVPVDNLGEPAPSKQILAGSDDGSASTKITGYRNSFYGIYTAKEVDGVQTGSTSDSIRTLNKSGKTLTNGATFNISIPTNAQRVVIAYPATLKDLEYVKDANDSDANIVSAFTNEDGTAKATIKVSGANGHDPIDYKVFSTDFAGDYGATNTFKVKIKA
;
A
#
# COMPACT_ATOMS: atom_id res chain seq x y z
N MET A 1 11.55 -76.65 -37.72
CA MET A 1 10.08 -76.55 -37.57
C MET A 1 9.46 -76.82 -38.94
N ALA A 2 8.59 -77.82 -39.05
CA ALA A 2 7.83 -78.04 -40.28
C ALA A 2 6.90 -76.84 -40.51
N LYS A 3 6.97 -76.19 -41.68
CA LYS A 3 6.00 -75.17 -42.07
C LYS A 3 4.64 -75.86 -42.25
N LEU A 4 3.73 -75.67 -41.30
CA LEU A 4 2.32 -76.05 -41.50
C LEU A 4 1.77 -75.24 -42.69
N PRO A 5 0.95 -75.85 -43.57
CA PRO A 5 0.37 -75.14 -44.70
C PRO A 5 -0.60 -74.05 -44.20
N VAL A 6 -0.44 -72.83 -44.71
CA VAL A 6 -1.39 -71.73 -44.43
C VAL A 6 -2.71 -72.06 -45.11
N VAL A 7 -3.80 -72.06 -44.34
CA VAL A 7 -5.15 -72.36 -44.86
C VAL A 7 -5.81 -71.05 -45.31
N PHE A 8 -6.26 -71.00 -46.56
CA PHE A 8 -7.01 -69.86 -47.09
C PHE A 8 -8.51 -70.14 -46.95
N LYS A 9 -9.24 -69.22 -46.34
CA LYS A 9 -10.70 -69.29 -46.14
C LYS A 9 -11.34 -68.05 -46.77
N TYR A 10 -12.49 -68.24 -47.42
CA TYR A 10 -13.29 -67.16 -48.00
C TYR A 10 -14.67 -67.15 -47.33
N GLY A 11 -15.24 -65.97 -47.16
CA GLY A 11 -16.58 -65.79 -46.60
C GLY A 11 -16.93 -64.32 -46.47
N THR A 12 -18.12 -64.03 -45.98
CA THR A 12 -18.57 -62.67 -45.62
C THR A 12 -18.10 -62.28 -44.22
N ARG A 13 -18.17 -61.00 -43.87
CA ARG A 13 -17.90 -60.51 -42.51
C ARG A 13 -18.78 -61.17 -41.46
N ALA A 14 -20.06 -61.34 -41.77
CA ALA A 14 -21.02 -62.02 -40.90
C ALA A 14 -20.64 -63.50 -40.65
N GLU A 15 -20.21 -64.22 -41.70
CA GLU A 15 -19.75 -65.61 -41.56
C GLU A 15 -18.44 -65.72 -40.77
N TYR A 16 -17.52 -64.77 -40.95
CA TYR A 16 -16.29 -64.70 -40.17
C TYR A 16 -16.54 -64.38 -38.69
N ASP A 17 -17.45 -63.45 -38.39
CA ASP A 17 -17.81 -63.09 -37.01
C ASP A 17 -18.60 -64.21 -36.29
N ALA A 18 -19.29 -65.08 -37.05
CA ALA A 18 -19.98 -66.25 -36.52
C ALA A 18 -19.06 -67.45 -36.19
N LEU A 19 -17.76 -67.38 -36.51
CA LEU A 19 -16.81 -68.47 -36.19
C LEU A 19 -16.57 -68.56 -34.68
N GLU A 20 -16.86 -69.73 -34.08
CA GLU A 20 -16.56 -70.01 -32.66
C GLU A 20 -15.06 -69.95 -32.35
N THR A 21 -14.19 -70.22 -33.33
CA THR A 21 -12.73 -70.12 -33.18
C THR A 21 -12.07 -69.63 -34.47
N LYS A 22 -11.34 -68.52 -34.37
CA LYS A 22 -10.59 -67.91 -35.48
C LYS A 22 -9.13 -68.34 -35.39
N SER A 23 -8.71 -69.26 -36.25
CA SER A 23 -7.36 -69.84 -36.23
C SER A 23 -6.31 -68.85 -36.72
N SER A 24 -5.23 -68.70 -35.94
CA SER A 24 -4.04 -67.92 -36.33
C SER A 24 -3.24 -68.55 -37.47
N GLU A 25 -3.57 -69.78 -37.89
CA GLU A 25 -2.94 -70.49 -39.01
C GLU A 25 -3.74 -70.37 -40.32
N ALA A 26 -4.89 -69.69 -40.27
CA ALA A 26 -5.72 -69.41 -41.45
C ALA A 26 -5.65 -67.93 -41.85
N LEU A 27 -5.67 -67.68 -43.16
CA LEU A 27 -5.97 -66.38 -43.75
C LEU A 27 -7.42 -66.36 -44.21
N TYR A 28 -8.22 -65.46 -43.63
CA TYR A 28 -9.62 -65.27 -43.94
C TYR A 28 -9.78 -64.07 -44.88
N PHE A 29 -10.23 -64.32 -46.10
CA PHE A 29 -10.50 -63.30 -47.11
C PHE A 29 -11.99 -63.00 -47.08
N LEU A 30 -12.33 -61.83 -46.56
CA LEU A 30 -13.71 -61.39 -46.44
C LEU A 30 -14.14 -60.79 -47.78
N THR A 31 -15.05 -61.47 -48.48
CA THR A 31 -15.36 -61.14 -49.88
C THR A 31 -16.27 -59.92 -50.02
N ASP A 32 -17.00 -59.57 -48.96
CA ASP A 32 -17.89 -58.41 -48.88
C ASP A 32 -17.15 -57.15 -48.42
N THR A 33 -16.21 -57.27 -47.49
CA THR A 33 -15.44 -56.12 -46.98
C THR A 33 -14.06 -55.99 -47.60
N GLY A 34 -13.54 -57.00 -48.31
CA GLY A 34 -12.18 -57.00 -48.85
C GLY A 34 -11.08 -57.11 -47.80
N GLU A 35 -11.43 -57.30 -46.52
CA GLU A 35 -10.47 -57.44 -45.43
C GLU A 35 -9.80 -58.82 -45.46
N ILE A 36 -8.55 -58.89 -44.98
CA ILE A 36 -7.82 -60.15 -44.82
C ILE A 36 -7.48 -60.31 -43.35
N TYR A 37 -8.01 -61.33 -42.68
CA TYR A 37 -7.70 -61.62 -41.27
C TYR A 37 -6.78 -62.83 -41.12
N ARG A 38 -5.97 -62.85 -40.06
CA ARG A 38 -5.28 -64.04 -39.54
C ARG A 38 -5.62 -64.22 -38.07
N GLY A 39 -6.32 -65.29 -37.72
CA GLY A 39 -6.99 -65.35 -36.42
C GLY A 39 -7.89 -64.12 -36.27
N ASP A 40 -7.78 -63.39 -35.16
CA ASP A 40 -8.48 -62.11 -34.94
C ASP A 40 -7.78 -60.87 -35.53
N VAL A 41 -6.59 -61.03 -36.12
CA VAL A 41 -5.77 -59.91 -36.57
C VAL A 41 -6.13 -59.51 -38.00
N ASN A 42 -6.62 -58.28 -38.21
CA ASN A 42 -6.76 -57.72 -39.55
C ASN A 42 -5.38 -57.40 -40.15
N LEU A 43 -5.06 -58.02 -41.28
CA LEU A 43 -3.82 -57.86 -42.03
C LEU A 43 -3.94 -56.87 -43.19
N ALA A 44 -5.15 -56.55 -43.64
CA ALA A 44 -5.42 -55.47 -44.58
C ALA A 44 -5.79 -54.21 -43.78
N ARG A 45 -4.77 -53.43 -43.40
CA ARG A 45 -5.00 -52.09 -42.82
C ARG A 45 -5.42 -51.14 -43.94
N GLY A 46 -6.35 -50.24 -43.63
CA GLY A 46 -7.10 -49.40 -44.57
C GLY A 46 -6.34 -48.92 -45.82
N ASN A 47 -7.08 -48.80 -46.92
CA ASN A 47 -6.62 -48.33 -48.20
C ASN A 47 -6.35 -46.81 -48.19
N HIS A 48 -5.50 -46.37 -49.12
CA HIS A 48 -5.31 -44.95 -49.40
C HIS A 48 -5.91 -44.60 -50.77
N TYR A 49 -6.78 -43.61 -50.79
CA TYR A 49 -7.40 -43.08 -52.00
C TYR A 49 -7.04 -41.61 -52.18
N GLU A 50 -6.96 -41.19 -53.43
CA GLU A 50 -6.68 -39.81 -53.77
C GLU A 50 -7.54 -39.36 -54.95
N GLY A 51 -8.13 -38.18 -54.85
CA GLY A 51 -8.96 -37.58 -55.89
C GLY A 51 -8.68 -36.10 -56.09
N ILE A 52 -8.49 -35.69 -57.34
CA ILE A 52 -8.54 -34.28 -57.71
C ILE A 52 -10.01 -33.89 -57.92
N ARG A 53 -10.45 -32.81 -57.27
CA ARG A 53 -11.79 -32.25 -57.42
C ARG A 53 -11.97 -31.72 -58.84
N GLY A 54 -12.91 -32.30 -59.56
CA GLY A 54 -13.31 -31.87 -60.88
C GLY A 54 -14.36 -30.76 -60.83
N MET A 55 -14.73 -30.31 -62.03
CA MET A 55 -15.90 -29.47 -62.27
C MET A 55 -16.99 -30.33 -62.90
N LYS A 56 -18.24 -30.06 -62.54
CA LYS A 56 -19.43 -30.63 -63.15
C LYS A 56 -20.32 -29.52 -63.69
N GLU A 57 -21.11 -29.84 -64.70
CA GLU A 57 -22.12 -28.93 -65.20
C GLU A 57 -23.45 -29.15 -64.46
N VAL A 58 -23.98 -28.10 -63.87
CA VAL A 58 -25.30 -28.09 -63.24
C VAL A 58 -26.04 -26.86 -63.75
N GLU A 59 -27.17 -27.07 -64.42
CA GLU A 59 -28.02 -26.01 -64.99
C GLU A 59 -27.25 -25.01 -65.90
N GLY A 60 -26.27 -25.52 -66.66
CA GLY A 60 -25.46 -24.70 -67.58
C GLY A 60 -24.31 -23.94 -66.92
N ALA A 61 -24.09 -24.10 -65.62
CA ALA A 61 -22.96 -23.53 -64.89
C ALA A 61 -21.93 -24.61 -64.53
N GLN A 62 -20.64 -24.28 -64.65
CA GLN A 62 -19.56 -25.12 -64.14
C GLN A 62 -19.43 -24.90 -62.63
N VAL A 63 -19.66 -25.94 -61.85
CA VAL A 63 -19.55 -25.94 -60.39
C VAL A 63 -18.61 -27.06 -59.94
N PRO A 64 -17.84 -26.88 -58.85
CA PRO A 64 -16.97 -27.93 -58.34
C PRO A 64 -17.79 -29.13 -57.83
N GLU A 65 -17.24 -30.33 -57.96
CA GLU A 65 -17.77 -31.53 -57.30
C GLU A 65 -17.81 -31.33 -55.78
N THR A 66 -18.80 -31.88 -55.08
CA THR A 66 -18.81 -32.01 -53.61
C THR A 66 -17.85 -33.11 -53.14
N ASP A 67 -17.52 -33.14 -51.85
CA ASP A 67 -16.59 -34.15 -51.30
C ASP A 67 -17.08 -35.58 -51.54
N ASN A 68 -18.37 -35.81 -51.28
CA ASN A 68 -19.01 -37.11 -51.52
C ASN A 68 -18.99 -37.51 -53.00
N GLU A 69 -19.04 -36.55 -53.93
CA GLU A 69 -18.97 -36.84 -55.36
C GLU A 69 -17.56 -37.23 -55.80
N VAL A 70 -16.53 -36.53 -55.29
CA VAL A 70 -15.13 -36.92 -55.53
C VAL A 70 -14.86 -38.31 -54.97
N ILE A 71 -15.31 -38.58 -53.74
CA ILE A 71 -15.15 -39.87 -53.07
C ILE A 71 -15.85 -40.98 -53.86
N ALA A 72 -17.12 -40.79 -54.20
CA ALA A 72 -17.89 -41.79 -54.95
C ALA A 72 -17.24 -42.09 -56.31
N ARG A 73 -16.77 -41.06 -57.01
CA ARG A 73 -16.09 -41.21 -58.31
C ARG A 73 -14.78 -41.99 -58.20
N VAL A 74 -13.97 -41.73 -57.18
CA VAL A 74 -12.66 -42.37 -57.02
C VAL A 74 -12.78 -43.78 -56.45
N LEU A 75 -13.71 -44.02 -55.53
CA LEU A 75 -13.99 -45.37 -55.02
C LEU A 75 -14.54 -46.27 -56.13
N GLY A 76 -15.38 -45.73 -57.02
CA GLY A 76 -16.00 -46.50 -58.09
C GLY A 76 -16.83 -47.66 -57.52
N SER A 77 -16.46 -48.89 -57.88
CA SER A 77 -17.08 -50.11 -57.36
C SER A 77 -16.46 -50.65 -56.06
N ASN A 78 -15.43 -49.99 -55.53
CA ASN A 78 -14.82 -50.39 -54.26
C ASN A 78 -15.69 -49.93 -53.09
N HIS A 79 -15.73 -50.76 -52.04
CA HIS A 79 -16.37 -50.40 -50.79
C HIS A 79 -15.31 -49.82 -49.83
N ALA A 80 -15.64 -48.71 -49.18
CA ALA A 80 -14.79 -48.15 -48.13
C ALA A 80 -14.77 -49.10 -46.93
N ILE A 81 -13.58 -49.33 -46.38
CA ILE A 81 -13.33 -50.15 -45.19
C ILE A 81 -12.92 -49.23 -44.05
N LYS A 82 -13.29 -49.59 -42.82
CA LYS A 82 -12.88 -48.84 -41.64
C LYS A 82 -11.35 -48.62 -41.64
N ASP A 83 -10.96 -47.41 -41.27
CA ASP A 83 -9.59 -46.88 -41.27
C ASP A 83 -9.01 -46.60 -42.68
N ASP A 84 -9.81 -46.68 -43.74
CA ASP A 84 -9.42 -46.14 -45.06
C ASP A 84 -9.16 -44.64 -44.97
N ILE A 85 -8.18 -44.18 -45.73
CA ILE A 85 -7.77 -42.77 -45.81
C ILE A 85 -8.08 -42.25 -47.20
N PHE A 86 -8.71 -41.08 -47.30
CA PHE A 86 -8.95 -40.39 -48.56
C PHE A 86 -8.33 -39.00 -48.54
N VAL A 87 -7.62 -38.62 -49.60
CA VAL A 87 -7.13 -37.25 -49.78
C VAL A 87 -7.82 -36.60 -50.99
N ILE A 88 -8.56 -35.52 -50.73
CA ILE A 88 -9.15 -34.69 -51.78
C ILE A 88 -8.22 -33.50 -52.06
N LYS A 89 -7.73 -33.42 -53.30
CA LYS A 89 -6.96 -32.30 -53.83
C LYS A 89 -7.90 -31.33 -54.54
N THR A 90 -7.96 -30.08 -54.09
CA THR A 90 -8.74 -29.03 -54.77
C THR A 90 -7.80 -27.98 -55.33
N LEU A 91 -7.81 -27.77 -56.65
CA LEU A 91 -7.00 -26.74 -57.29
C LEU A 91 -7.49 -25.35 -56.85
N ILE A 92 -6.60 -24.54 -56.28
CA ILE A 92 -6.89 -23.15 -55.92
C ILE A 92 -6.54 -22.22 -57.10
N GLY A 93 -5.42 -22.51 -57.78
CA GLY A 93 -4.95 -21.77 -58.96
C GLY A 93 -3.48 -22.07 -59.27
N GLY A 94 -3.09 -22.00 -60.54
CA GLY A 94 -1.73 -22.36 -60.97
C GLY A 94 -1.41 -23.83 -60.68
N ASP A 95 -0.37 -24.06 -59.88
CA ASP A 95 0.06 -25.37 -59.35
C ASP A 95 -0.29 -25.54 -57.85
N ALA A 96 -1.04 -24.61 -57.24
CA ALA A 96 -1.41 -24.63 -55.83
C ALA A 96 -2.71 -25.40 -55.55
N TYR A 97 -2.67 -26.32 -54.59
CA TYR A 97 -3.80 -27.16 -54.17
C TYR A 97 -4.08 -27.03 -52.66
N SER A 98 -5.35 -27.09 -52.27
CA SER A 98 -5.74 -27.46 -50.90
C SER A 98 -5.94 -28.97 -50.80
N TYR A 99 -5.71 -29.49 -49.60
CA TYR A 99 -5.78 -30.91 -49.29
C TYR A 99 -6.70 -31.10 -48.10
N ILE A 100 -7.70 -31.95 -48.24
CA ILE A 100 -8.49 -32.44 -47.11
C ILE A 100 -8.20 -33.93 -46.99
N SER A 101 -7.74 -34.35 -45.81
CA SER A 101 -7.59 -35.77 -45.48
C SER A 101 -8.83 -36.22 -44.70
N LEU A 102 -9.37 -37.37 -45.09
CA LEU A 102 -10.54 -37.99 -44.49
C LEU A 102 -10.16 -39.38 -44.00
N ILE A 103 -10.77 -39.83 -42.91
CA ILE A 103 -10.74 -41.23 -42.44
C ILE A 103 -12.14 -41.82 -42.50
N TYR A 104 -12.27 -43.04 -42.99
CA TYR A 104 -13.54 -43.77 -42.93
C TYR A 104 -13.67 -44.47 -41.59
N ASP A 105 -14.70 -44.15 -40.81
CA ASP A 105 -14.87 -44.71 -39.45
C ASP A 105 -15.59 -46.07 -39.42
N GLY A 106 -15.97 -46.59 -40.60
CA GLY A 106 -16.77 -47.79 -40.79
C GLY A 106 -18.22 -47.50 -41.22
N GLU A 107 -18.65 -46.24 -41.16
CA GLU A 107 -19.99 -45.81 -41.60
C GLU A 107 -19.92 -44.52 -42.45
N HIS A 108 -19.11 -43.55 -42.02
CA HIS A 108 -18.98 -42.23 -42.64
C HIS A 108 -17.51 -41.83 -42.86
N TRP A 109 -17.28 -41.02 -43.90
CA TRP A 109 -16.02 -40.29 -44.05
C TRP A 109 -16.00 -39.09 -43.10
N LYS A 110 -14.96 -38.99 -42.28
CA LYS A 110 -14.73 -37.89 -41.34
C LYS A 110 -13.47 -37.16 -41.70
N ALA A 111 -13.51 -35.83 -41.61
CA ALA A 111 -12.29 -35.04 -41.74
C ALA A 111 -11.29 -35.48 -40.66
N MET A 112 -10.03 -35.62 -41.07
CA MET A 112 -8.91 -35.64 -40.15
C MET A 112 -8.61 -34.19 -39.75
N ASP A 113 -9.57 -33.51 -39.12
CA ASP A 113 -9.31 -32.23 -38.49
C ASP A 113 -8.55 -32.51 -37.19
N GLY A 114 -7.29 -32.04 -37.12
CA GLY A 114 -6.64 -31.95 -35.82
C GLY A 114 -7.54 -31.09 -34.95
N ASN A 115 -7.95 -31.56 -33.77
CA ASN A 115 -8.62 -30.73 -32.79
C ASN A 115 -7.67 -29.58 -32.40
N TYR A 116 -7.72 -28.47 -33.14
CA TYR A 116 -6.85 -27.32 -32.93
C TYR A 116 -7.36 -26.53 -31.71
N ASN A 117 -6.49 -26.40 -30.73
CA ASN A 117 -6.66 -25.57 -29.55
C ASN A 117 -5.75 -24.35 -29.73
N ALA A 118 -6.19 -23.15 -29.36
CA ALA A 118 -5.32 -21.96 -29.43
C ALA A 118 -4.00 -22.12 -28.65
N GLU A 119 -3.93 -23.08 -27.73
CA GLU A 119 -2.72 -23.47 -27.01
C GLU A 119 -1.79 -24.42 -27.79
N ASN A 120 -2.26 -25.07 -28.85
CA ASN A 120 -1.51 -26.03 -29.69
C ASN A 120 -1.23 -25.54 -31.12
N VAL A 121 -1.66 -24.32 -31.48
CA VAL A 121 -1.33 -23.67 -32.75
C VAL A 121 -0.20 -22.68 -32.52
N TYR A 122 1.00 -22.98 -33.05
CA TYR A 122 2.22 -22.19 -32.85
C TYR A 122 2.63 -21.42 -34.11
N PHE A 123 3.21 -20.23 -33.94
CA PHE A 123 3.79 -19.47 -35.04
C PHE A 123 5.26 -19.83 -35.23
N SER A 124 5.65 -20.10 -36.48
CA SER A 124 7.02 -20.42 -36.86
C SER A 124 7.86 -19.19 -37.20
N GLU A 125 7.25 -18.02 -37.35
CA GLU A 125 7.89 -16.78 -37.76
C GLU A 125 7.23 -15.57 -37.10
N ASP A 126 7.96 -14.45 -37.03
CA ASP A 126 7.47 -13.17 -36.52
C ASP A 126 6.70 -12.38 -37.59
N PHE A 127 5.71 -11.61 -37.16
CA PHE A 127 4.92 -10.79 -38.05
C PHE A 127 5.57 -9.42 -38.28
N THR A 128 5.53 -8.91 -39.51
CA THR A 128 5.84 -7.50 -39.77
C THR A 128 4.60 -6.67 -39.52
N VAL A 129 4.72 -5.65 -38.66
CA VAL A 129 3.63 -4.75 -38.28
C VAL A 129 3.96 -3.33 -38.72
N THR A 130 3.01 -2.69 -39.41
CA THR A 130 3.14 -1.35 -40.00
C THR A 130 2.25 -0.29 -39.35
N ASN A 131 1.32 -0.71 -38.48
CA ASN A 131 0.47 0.16 -37.66
C ASN A 131 0.35 -0.41 -36.24
N ASN A 132 0.06 0.43 -35.25
CA ASN A 132 -0.23 -0.04 -33.89
C ASN A 132 -1.38 -1.07 -33.90
N ILE A 133 -1.24 -2.13 -33.09
CA ILE A 133 -2.24 -3.19 -32.99
C ILE A 133 -2.44 -3.58 -31.52
N GLY A 134 -3.61 -3.24 -30.99
CA GLY A 134 -3.92 -3.44 -29.57
C GLY A 134 -2.88 -2.80 -28.65
N ALA A 135 -2.28 -3.60 -27.78
CA ALA A 135 -1.23 -3.24 -26.83
C ALA A 135 0.17 -3.10 -27.46
N PHE A 136 0.38 -3.62 -28.67
CA PHE A 136 1.64 -3.45 -29.38
C PHE A 136 1.67 -2.09 -30.08
N LEU A 137 2.53 -1.20 -29.57
CA LEU A 137 2.76 0.13 -30.14
C LEU A 137 4.10 0.13 -30.88
N LEU A 138 4.12 0.73 -32.06
CA LEU A 138 5.34 0.91 -32.83
C LEU A 138 6.26 1.94 -32.14
N PRO A 139 7.58 1.71 -32.13
CA PRO A 139 8.55 2.74 -31.77
C PRO A 139 8.37 3.98 -32.64
N GLU A 140 8.58 5.16 -32.07
CA GLU A 140 8.36 6.43 -32.77
C GLU A 140 9.16 6.50 -34.08
N GLY A 141 8.48 6.82 -35.19
CA GLY A 141 9.08 6.94 -36.52
C GLY A 141 9.34 5.62 -37.26
N GLN A 142 8.98 4.46 -36.71
CA GLN A 142 9.13 3.17 -37.41
C GLN A 142 7.82 2.68 -38.04
N SER A 143 7.92 2.15 -39.26
CA SER A 143 6.77 1.61 -40.03
C SER A 143 6.93 0.15 -40.45
N ASN A 144 7.90 -0.58 -39.90
CA ASN A 144 8.16 -2.01 -40.18
C ASN A 144 8.80 -2.71 -38.97
N THR A 145 8.08 -2.79 -37.85
CA THR A 145 8.60 -3.47 -36.65
C THR A 145 8.17 -4.94 -36.62
N LYS A 146 8.99 -5.82 -36.06
CA LYS A 146 8.63 -7.22 -35.86
C LYS A 146 7.81 -7.39 -34.57
N LEU A 147 6.68 -8.08 -34.70
CA LEU A 147 5.92 -8.61 -33.57
C LEU A 147 6.41 -10.04 -33.33
N GLU A 148 7.14 -10.20 -32.22
CA GLU A 148 7.72 -11.48 -31.78
C GLU A 148 6.62 -12.52 -31.55
N ALA A 149 6.44 -13.42 -32.51
CA ALA A 149 5.42 -14.47 -32.49
C ALA A 149 6.04 -15.86 -32.57
N THR A 150 7.27 -15.97 -33.09
CA THR A 150 7.99 -17.24 -33.22
C THR A 150 8.02 -17.99 -31.88
N GLY A 151 7.55 -19.23 -31.88
CA GLY A 151 7.49 -20.10 -30.70
C GLY A 151 6.32 -19.81 -29.73
N LYS A 152 5.52 -18.76 -29.96
CA LYS A 152 4.28 -18.51 -29.21
C LYS A 152 3.11 -19.25 -29.84
N ASN A 153 2.16 -19.67 -29.01
CA ASN A 153 0.86 -20.15 -29.48
C ASN A 153 -0.13 -18.99 -29.72
N LEU A 154 -1.23 -19.28 -30.42
CA LEU A 154 -2.28 -18.30 -30.75
C LEU A 154 -2.81 -17.58 -29.51
N LYS A 155 -3.01 -18.29 -28.40
CA LYS A 155 -3.48 -17.70 -27.14
C LYS A 155 -2.48 -16.70 -26.58
N GLN A 156 -1.18 -17.04 -26.55
CA GLN A 156 -0.11 -16.17 -26.05
C GLN A 156 0.03 -14.91 -26.90
N LEU A 157 -0.01 -15.01 -28.22
CA LEU A 157 0.09 -13.85 -29.11
C LEU A 157 -1.11 -12.89 -28.93
N LEU A 158 -2.33 -13.42 -28.90
CA LEU A 158 -3.54 -12.61 -28.70
C LEU A 158 -3.57 -11.98 -27.31
N SER A 159 -3.11 -12.68 -26.27
CA SER A 159 -3.03 -12.12 -24.92
C SER A 159 -2.09 -10.92 -24.87
N ALA A 160 -0.91 -11.03 -25.51
CA ALA A 160 0.04 -9.93 -25.60
C ALA A 160 -0.47 -8.73 -26.44
N LEU A 161 -1.33 -8.99 -27.43
CA LEU A 161 -1.93 -7.93 -28.25
C LEU A 161 -3.14 -7.26 -27.58
N LEU A 162 -3.90 -7.97 -26.76
CA LEU A 162 -5.14 -7.44 -26.20
C LEU A 162 -4.95 -6.77 -24.84
N ALA A 163 -3.84 -7.05 -24.14
CA ALA A 163 -3.57 -6.53 -22.82
C ALA A 163 -2.27 -5.70 -22.82
N ALA A 164 -2.42 -4.39 -22.59
CA ALA A 164 -1.28 -3.53 -22.38
C ALA A 164 -0.66 -3.82 -21.01
N THR A 165 0.64 -4.08 -20.99
CA THR A 165 1.41 -4.17 -19.76
C THR A 165 1.40 -2.82 -19.05
N VAL A 166 0.89 -2.82 -17.82
CA VAL A 166 0.90 -1.68 -16.91
C VAL A 166 1.77 -2.06 -15.73
N LEU A 167 2.89 -1.37 -15.59
CA LEU A 167 3.79 -1.54 -14.45
C LEU A 167 3.13 -1.04 -13.15
N PRO A 168 3.48 -1.62 -12.00
CA PRO A 168 2.93 -1.19 -10.72
C PRO A 168 3.37 0.24 -10.38
N GLU A 169 2.47 1.00 -9.75
CA GLU A 169 2.85 2.22 -9.04
C GLU A 169 3.47 1.85 -7.70
N VAL A 170 4.50 2.60 -7.30
CA VAL A 170 5.30 2.35 -6.10
C VAL A 170 5.03 3.45 -5.09
N THR A 171 4.59 3.07 -3.90
CA THR A 171 4.59 3.96 -2.72
C THR A 171 5.80 3.60 -1.88
N ASN A 172 6.73 4.53 -1.72
CA ASN A 172 7.96 4.29 -0.97
C ASN A 172 7.70 4.14 0.56
N PRO A 173 8.57 3.42 1.27
CA PRO A 173 8.63 3.45 2.72
C PRO A 173 8.76 4.88 3.25
N ALA A 174 8.15 5.15 4.39
CA ALA A 174 8.20 6.47 5.04
C ALA A 174 8.39 6.32 6.55
N VAL A 175 9.32 7.07 7.12
CA VAL A 175 9.54 7.14 8.57
C VAL A 175 8.62 8.19 9.19
N THR A 176 7.92 7.80 10.24
CA THR A 176 7.14 8.69 11.09
C THR A 176 7.72 8.71 12.49
N VAL A 177 7.78 9.89 13.12
CA VAL A 177 8.21 10.07 14.51
C VAL A 177 7.09 10.76 15.29
N LYS A 178 6.89 10.36 16.54
CA LYS A 178 5.99 11.04 17.48
C LYS A 178 6.60 11.14 18.87
N PHE A 179 6.30 12.23 19.56
CA PHE A 179 6.58 12.36 20.99
C PHE A 179 5.48 11.66 21.78
N THR A 180 5.85 10.76 22.70
CA THR A 180 4.88 10.03 23.54
C THR A 180 4.49 10.81 24.80
N ASN A 181 5.25 11.84 25.17
CA ASN A 181 4.97 12.72 26.32
C ASN A 181 4.77 14.19 25.93
N ALA A 182 4.07 14.44 24.81
CA ALA A 182 3.85 15.77 24.25
C ALA A 182 3.16 16.77 25.22
N THR A 183 3.94 17.50 26.02
CA THR A 183 3.46 18.62 26.85
C THR A 183 3.56 19.94 26.10
N LYS A 184 2.42 20.60 25.84
CA LYS A 184 2.37 21.83 25.02
C LYS A 184 2.89 23.08 25.73
N ALA A 185 2.82 23.13 27.06
CA ALA A 185 3.35 24.24 27.85
C ALA A 185 3.70 23.81 29.27
N LEU A 186 4.85 24.25 29.78
CA LEU A 186 5.34 23.95 31.13
C LEU A 186 5.90 25.20 31.79
N GLU A 187 5.89 25.25 33.12
CA GLU A 187 6.51 26.36 33.84
C GLU A 187 8.02 26.37 33.55
N VAL A 188 8.60 27.53 33.25
CA VAL A 188 10.05 27.67 33.06
C VAL A 188 10.80 27.12 34.29
N GLY A 189 11.81 26.28 34.06
CA GLY A 189 12.51 25.51 35.10
C GLY A 189 11.95 24.10 35.33
N SER A 190 10.82 23.75 34.70
CA SER A 190 10.32 22.38 34.72
C SER A 190 11.30 21.44 34.03
N LYS A 191 11.31 20.19 34.46
CA LYS A 191 12.17 19.15 33.92
C LYS A 191 11.34 18.16 33.12
N VAL A 192 11.82 17.79 31.94
CA VAL A 192 11.17 16.82 31.05
C VAL A 192 12.21 15.84 30.55
N THR A 193 11.89 14.55 30.60
CA THR A 193 12.66 13.51 29.91
C THR A 193 11.95 13.21 28.58
N PRO A 194 12.41 13.72 27.43
CA PRO A 194 11.70 13.57 26.16
C PRO A 194 11.65 12.11 25.74
N SER A 195 10.48 11.65 25.32
CA SER A 195 10.24 10.27 24.90
C SER A 195 9.70 10.24 23.48
N TYR A 196 10.20 9.29 22.68
CA TYR A 196 9.87 9.19 21.26
C TYR A 196 9.52 7.77 20.85
N GLU A 197 8.75 7.69 19.77
CA GLU A 197 8.44 6.47 19.04
C GLU A 197 8.53 6.78 17.54
N ALA A 198 9.30 5.96 16.82
CA ALA A 198 9.48 6.02 15.39
C ALA A 198 8.98 4.73 14.74
N SER A 199 8.49 4.84 13.50
CA SER A 199 7.99 3.70 12.71
C SER A 199 8.32 3.90 11.24
N LEU A 200 8.67 2.81 10.55
CA LEU A 200 8.84 2.77 9.09
C LEU A 200 7.61 2.09 8.47
N SER A 201 6.95 2.74 7.51
CA SER A 201 5.93 2.06 6.69
C SER A 201 6.61 1.10 5.70
N ALA A 202 5.98 -0.03 5.38
CA ALA A 202 6.56 -0.98 4.43
C ALA A 202 6.57 -0.44 2.98
N GLY A 203 5.89 0.66 2.69
CA GLY A 203 5.54 1.02 1.31
C GLY A 203 4.53 0.05 0.70
N SER A 204 4.25 0.19 -0.59
CA SER A 204 3.32 -0.69 -1.30
C SER A 204 3.49 -0.64 -2.82
N TYR A 205 2.92 -1.65 -3.48
CA TYR A 205 2.75 -1.72 -4.92
C TYR A 205 1.27 -1.85 -5.28
N THR A 206 0.84 -1.25 -6.39
CA THR A 206 -0.55 -1.43 -6.88
C THR A 206 -0.84 -2.86 -7.32
N TYR A 207 0.19 -3.57 -7.77
CA TYR A 207 0.18 -4.99 -8.06
C TYR A 207 1.28 -5.62 -7.21
N GLY A 208 0.89 -6.55 -6.32
CA GLY A 208 1.75 -7.06 -5.25
C GLY A 208 3.00 -7.84 -5.70
N PRO A 209 3.61 -8.64 -4.82
CA PRO A 209 3.21 -8.93 -3.44
C PRO A 209 3.46 -7.76 -2.49
N ASP A 210 3.17 -7.92 -1.20
CA ASP A 210 3.62 -6.96 -0.18
C ASP A 210 5.16 -6.82 -0.22
N THR A 211 5.66 -5.60 0.02
CA THR A 211 7.10 -5.29 -0.11
C THR A 211 7.97 -6.08 0.87
N GLY A 212 7.44 -6.44 2.04
CA GLY A 212 8.20 -7.08 3.12
C GLY A 212 9.20 -6.16 3.83
N ILE A 213 9.19 -4.85 3.54
CA ILE A 213 10.16 -3.90 4.09
C ILE A 213 9.94 -3.72 5.58
N VAL A 214 11.03 -3.89 6.32
CA VAL A 214 11.16 -3.62 7.76
C VAL A 214 12.48 -2.90 8.00
N ALA A 215 12.54 -2.11 9.07
CA ALA A 215 13.78 -1.43 9.43
C ALA A 215 14.84 -2.43 9.92
N THR A 216 16.02 -2.40 9.31
CA THR A 216 17.18 -3.20 9.70
C THR A 216 18.10 -2.47 10.67
N ALA A 217 18.09 -1.13 10.63
CA ALA A 217 18.79 -0.28 11.58
C ALA A 217 18.04 1.03 11.81
N TRP A 218 18.24 1.62 12.99
CA TRP A 218 17.74 2.95 13.34
C TRP A 218 18.88 3.86 13.74
N SER A 219 18.76 5.14 13.38
CA SER A 219 19.59 6.23 13.90
C SER A 219 18.67 7.38 14.27
N VAL A 220 18.55 7.69 15.56
CA VAL A 220 17.64 8.72 16.07
C VAL A 220 18.44 9.79 16.78
N THR A 221 18.25 11.05 16.40
CA THR A 221 18.99 12.20 16.93
C THR A 221 18.01 13.26 17.44
N ASP A 222 18.30 13.85 18.59
CA ASP A 222 17.57 15.03 19.07
C ASP A 222 18.22 16.35 18.63
N THR A 223 17.51 17.46 18.84
CA THR A 223 18.03 18.81 18.55
C THR A 223 19.26 19.22 19.38
N LEU A 224 19.62 18.45 20.40
CA LEU A 224 20.79 18.69 21.25
C LEU A 224 22.01 17.83 20.84
N GLY A 225 21.87 17.00 19.81
CA GLY A 225 22.92 16.14 19.26
C GLY A 225 23.07 14.80 19.98
N ASN A 226 22.16 14.43 20.89
CA ASN A 226 22.14 13.09 21.48
C ASN A 226 21.63 12.09 20.45
N THR A 227 22.22 10.89 20.45
CA THR A 227 21.87 9.82 19.49
C THR A 227 21.36 8.55 20.18
N LYS A 228 20.54 7.79 19.46
CA LYS A 228 20.01 6.47 19.81
C LYS A 228 19.93 5.58 18.58
N ASP A 229 19.96 4.27 18.80
CA ASP A 229 19.95 3.21 17.78
C ASP A 229 18.65 2.39 17.80
N THR A 230 17.64 2.84 18.55
CA THR A 230 16.34 2.16 18.70
C THR A 230 15.19 3.05 18.24
N ALA A 231 14.16 2.44 17.65
CA ALA A 231 12.93 3.11 17.19
C ALA A 231 12.13 3.76 18.34
N THR A 232 12.33 3.29 19.57
CA THR A 232 11.68 3.83 20.77
C THR A 232 12.72 4.14 21.82
N GLY A 233 12.51 5.22 22.57
CA GLY A 233 13.43 5.55 23.65
C GLY A 233 13.15 6.87 24.34
N PHE A 234 14.13 7.26 25.15
CA PHE A 234 14.14 8.49 25.92
C PHE A 234 15.49 9.19 25.73
N PHE A 235 15.45 10.52 25.66
CA PHE A 235 16.63 11.38 25.68
C PHE A 235 16.90 11.90 27.11
N PRO A 236 18.11 12.44 27.38
CA PRO A 236 18.42 13.05 28.66
C PRO A 236 17.38 14.10 29.09
N GLU A 237 17.22 14.25 30.40
CA GLU A 237 16.34 15.26 30.97
C GLU A 237 16.78 16.67 30.52
N ILE A 238 15.80 17.46 30.07
CA ILE A 238 15.98 18.86 29.70
C ILE A 238 15.22 19.77 30.68
N THR A 239 15.80 20.95 30.92
CA THR A 239 15.13 22.04 31.64
C THR A 239 14.41 22.93 30.64
N ILE A 240 13.13 23.24 30.90
CA ILE A 240 12.31 24.06 30.01
C ILE A 240 12.63 25.55 30.22
N GLU A 241 12.97 26.21 29.12
CA GLU A 241 13.16 27.65 29.02
C GLU A 241 11.92 28.33 28.40
N ALA A 242 11.90 29.67 28.38
CA ALA A 242 10.78 30.43 27.83
C ALA A 242 10.41 30.05 26.38
N ASN A 243 11.39 29.64 25.56
CA ASN A 243 11.20 29.25 24.17
C ASN A 243 11.99 27.98 23.80
N THR A 244 11.73 26.86 24.49
CA THR A 244 12.36 25.57 24.14
C THR A 244 11.70 24.94 22.92
N SER A 245 12.40 24.93 21.79
CA SER A 245 12.06 24.08 20.66
C SER A 245 12.82 22.77 20.78
N TYR A 246 12.12 21.64 20.78
CA TYR A 246 12.73 20.32 20.86
C TYR A 246 12.27 19.47 19.68
N GLY A 247 13.22 18.82 19.02
CA GLY A 247 12.95 18.00 17.85
C GLY A 247 13.68 16.66 17.93
N VAL A 248 13.13 15.67 17.26
CA VAL A 248 13.71 14.35 17.08
C VAL A 248 13.60 13.98 15.61
N THR A 249 14.73 13.56 15.04
CA THR A 249 14.83 13.02 13.69
C THR A 249 15.22 11.55 13.80
N ALA A 250 14.48 10.67 13.14
CA ALA A 250 14.77 9.25 13.06
C ALA A 250 15.03 8.85 11.61
N THR A 251 16.11 8.13 11.40
CA THR A 251 16.47 7.47 10.14
C THR A 251 16.25 5.99 10.29
N ALA A 252 15.56 5.36 9.35
CA ALA A 252 15.48 3.91 9.25
C ALA A 252 16.20 3.45 7.99
N THR A 253 17.09 2.47 8.13
CA THR A 253 17.67 1.72 7.00
C THR A 253 16.84 0.46 6.77
N TYR A 254 16.69 0.04 5.51
CA TYR A 254 15.95 -1.15 5.13
C TYR A 254 16.59 -1.84 3.91
N ASP A 255 16.33 -3.13 3.76
CA ASP A 255 16.81 -3.95 2.65
C ASP A 255 15.86 -3.89 1.44
N ASP A 256 16.24 -4.56 0.34
CA ASP A 256 15.40 -4.68 -0.86
C ASP A 256 14.01 -5.24 -0.52
N GLY A 257 12.97 -4.58 -1.03
CA GLY A 257 11.62 -5.13 -1.02
C GLY A 257 11.44 -6.25 -2.03
N ALA A 258 10.35 -7.00 -1.93
CA ALA A 258 9.97 -8.00 -2.93
C ALA A 258 9.83 -7.37 -4.34
N VAL A 259 10.14 -8.16 -5.38
CA VAL A 259 9.94 -7.76 -6.78
C VAL A 259 8.44 -7.76 -7.08
N PRO A 260 7.83 -6.64 -7.49
CA PRO A 260 6.41 -6.59 -7.79
C PRO A 260 6.11 -7.24 -9.15
N VAL A 261 4.83 -7.42 -9.45
CA VAL A 261 4.35 -7.86 -10.77
C VAL A 261 3.69 -6.72 -11.54
N ASP A 262 3.51 -6.88 -12.84
CA ASP A 262 2.61 -6.04 -13.64
C ASP A 262 1.14 -6.46 -13.49
N ASN A 263 0.24 -5.78 -14.20
CA ASN A 263 -1.19 -6.11 -14.22
C ASN A 263 -1.52 -7.51 -14.81
N LEU A 264 -0.56 -8.18 -15.43
CA LEU A 264 -0.71 -9.52 -16.03
C LEU A 264 -0.06 -10.62 -15.18
N GLY A 265 0.62 -10.25 -14.09
CA GLY A 265 1.28 -11.18 -13.18
C GLY A 265 2.75 -11.47 -13.53
N GLU A 266 3.33 -10.77 -14.50
CA GLU A 266 4.73 -10.92 -14.86
C GLU A 266 5.64 -10.07 -13.96
N PRO A 267 6.82 -10.55 -13.54
CA PRO A 267 7.72 -9.79 -12.67
C PRO A 267 8.16 -8.45 -13.27
N ALA A 268 8.19 -7.40 -12.45
CA ALA A 268 8.61 -6.04 -12.81
C ALA A 268 9.81 -5.55 -11.97
N PRO A 269 11.04 -6.08 -12.16
CA PRO A 269 12.23 -5.70 -11.39
C PRO A 269 12.58 -4.22 -11.42
N SER A 270 12.21 -3.51 -12.50
CA SER A 270 12.44 -2.07 -12.66
C SER A 270 11.64 -1.21 -11.66
N LYS A 271 10.67 -1.80 -10.96
CA LYS A 271 9.82 -1.15 -9.95
C LYS A 271 10.10 -1.65 -8.53
N GLN A 272 11.08 -2.53 -8.33
CA GLN A 272 11.46 -2.99 -7.00
C GLN A 272 11.95 -1.81 -6.14
N ILE A 273 11.44 -1.70 -4.92
CA ILE A 273 12.01 -0.79 -3.91
C ILE A 273 13.35 -1.39 -3.47
N LEU A 274 14.44 -0.72 -3.81
CA LEU A 274 15.79 -1.15 -3.44
C LEU A 274 16.12 -0.74 -2.01
N ALA A 275 17.10 -1.43 -1.43
CA ALA A 275 17.67 -1.13 -0.13
C ALA A 275 18.09 0.34 -0.04
N GLY A 276 17.81 0.95 1.11
CA GLY A 276 18.01 2.37 1.29
C GLY A 276 17.68 2.83 2.69
N SER A 277 17.43 4.12 2.81
CA SER A 277 17.01 4.73 4.06
C SER A 277 16.04 5.87 3.82
N ASP A 278 15.19 6.11 4.80
CA ASP A 278 14.32 7.28 4.85
C ASP A 278 14.41 7.96 6.22
N ASP A 279 14.10 9.26 6.25
CA ASP A 279 14.18 10.12 7.42
C ASP A 279 12.80 10.70 7.76
N GLY A 280 12.42 10.58 9.03
CA GLY A 280 11.23 11.18 9.60
C GLY A 280 11.59 12.12 10.73
N SER A 281 10.93 13.27 10.83
CA SER A 281 11.18 14.24 11.90
C SER A 281 9.90 14.65 12.59
N ALA A 282 9.95 14.72 13.91
CA ALA A 282 8.95 15.37 14.74
C ALA A 282 9.58 16.55 15.46
N SER A 283 8.93 17.70 15.39
CA SER A 283 9.27 18.84 16.24
C SER A 283 8.09 19.20 17.12
N THR A 284 8.38 19.52 18.37
CA THR A 284 7.40 20.08 19.29
C THR A 284 7.97 21.36 19.90
N LYS A 285 7.17 22.42 19.85
CA LYS A 285 7.49 23.64 20.57
C LYS A 285 6.98 23.48 22.00
N ILE A 286 7.89 23.22 22.94
CA ILE A 286 7.55 23.23 24.36
C ILE A 286 7.60 24.68 24.82
N THR A 287 6.43 25.30 24.97
CA THR A 287 6.37 26.71 25.36
C THR A 287 6.56 26.81 26.88
N GLY A 288 7.65 27.44 27.31
CA GLY A 288 7.84 27.79 28.72
C GLY A 288 6.94 28.95 29.11
N TYR A 289 6.18 28.80 30.20
CA TYR A 289 5.42 29.91 30.78
C TYR A 289 5.96 30.31 32.15
N ARG A 290 5.72 31.57 32.54
CA ARG A 290 5.96 32.05 33.90
C ARG A 290 4.61 32.25 34.57
N ASN A 291 4.44 31.65 35.76
CA ASN A 291 3.23 31.83 36.54
C ASN A 291 3.12 33.27 37.05
N SER A 292 1.90 33.78 37.13
CA SER A 292 1.55 34.81 38.09
C SER A 292 1.09 34.13 39.37
N PHE A 293 1.35 34.76 40.51
CA PHE A 293 1.03 34.27 41.83
C PHE A 293 0.06 35.23 42.49
N TYR A 294 -0.99 34.72 43.12
CA TYR A 294 -1.93 35.57 43.85
C TYR A 294 -2.63 34.79 44.95
N GLY A 295 -3.02 35.48 45.99
CA GLY A 295 -3.74 34.84 47.08
C GLY A 295 -3.66 35.65 48.36
N ILE A 296 -3.83 34.92 49.46
CA ILE A 296 -3.93 35.48 50.79
C ILE A 296 -2.88 34.88 51.71
N TYR A 297 -2.54 35.61 52.75
CA TYR A 297 -1.91 35.07 53.95
C TYR A 297 -2.79 35.33 55.17
N THR A 298 -2.78 34.41 56.11
CA THR A 298 -3.41 34.53 57.43
C THR A 298 -2.47 35.15 58.48
N ALA A 299 -1.28 35.59 58.04
CA ALA A 299 -0.29 36.30 58.83
C ALA A 299 0.47 37.27 57.93
N LYS A 300 0.75 38.47 58.43
CA LYS A 300 1.51 39.50 57.70
C LYS A 300 3.02 39.24 57.70
N GLU A 301 3.51 38.51 58.69
CA GLU A 301 4.91 38.18 58.85
C GLU A 301 5.05 36.76 59.38
N VAL A 302 6.10 36.07 58.96
CA VAL A 302 6.52 34.77 59.52
C VAL A 302 8.02 34.89 59.79
N ASP A 303 8.42 34.56 61.03
CA ASP A 303 9.82 34.67 61.49
C ASP A 303 10.47 36.04 61.24
N GLY A 304 9.68 37.13 61.38
CA GLY A 304 10.13 38.50 61.17
C GLY A 304 10.33 38.90 59.70
N VAL A 305 9.92 38.05 58.75
CA VAL A 305 9.96 38.33 57.31
C VAL A 305 8.54 38.55 56.80
N GLN A 306 8.33 39.66 56.10
CA GLN A 306 7.05 40.02 55.50
C GLN A 306 6.59 38.94 54.50
N THR A 307 5.40 38.37 54.70
CA THR A 307 4.85 37.34 53.79
C THR A 307 4.59 37.94 52.39
N GLY A 308 5.11 37.27 51.35
CA GLY A 308 5.06 37.79 49.97
C GLY A 308 6.21 38.72 49.59
N SER A 309 7.24 38.88 50.44
CA SER A 309 8.44 39.68 50.14
C SER A 309 9.61 38.88 49.55
N THR A 310 9.51 37.55 49.50
CA THR A 310 10.56 36.64 49.00
C THR A 310 10.06 35.75 47.88
N SER A 311 10.97 35.23 47.04
CA SER A 311 10.61 34.24 46.01
C SER A 311 9.85 33.05 46.59
N ASP A 312 10.35 32.48 47.70
CA ASP A 312 9.77 31.29 48.30
C ASP A 312 8.35 31.55 48.82
N SER A 313 8.13 32.66 49.53
CA SER A 313 6.78 33.03 49.98
C SER A 313 5.86 33.27 48.78
N ILE A 314 6.26 34.07 47.78
CA ILE A 314 5.42 34.30 46.59
C ILE A 314 5.02 32.99 45.91
N ARG A 315 5.93 32.01 45.83
CA ARG A 315 5.68 30.73 45.17
C ARG A 315 4.75 29.78 45.93
N THR A 316 4.43 30.04 47.21
CA THR A 316 3.41 29.30 47.96
C THR A 316 1.98 29.72 47.64
N LEU A 317 1.79 30.87 46.99
CA LEU A 317 0.47 31.38 46.60
C LEU A 317 -0.12 30.60 45.41
N ASN A 318 -1.40 30.87 45.08
CA ASN A 318 -2.04 30.24 43.93
C ASN A 318 -1.33 30.66 42.64
N LYS A 319 -1.15 29.70 41.74
CA LYS A 319 -0.48 29.88 40.44
C LYS A 319 -1.51 30.07 39.34
N SER A 320 -1.21 30.92 38.37
CA SER A 320 -2.06 31.11 37.18
C SER A 320 -2.09 29.89 36.24
N GLY A 321 -1.07 29.03 36.27
CA GLY A 321 -0.92 27.88 35.37
C GLY A 321 -0.61 28.25 33.91
N LYS A 322 -0.34 29.53 33.65
CA LYS A 322 -0.10 30.09 32.31
C LYS A 322 0.49 31.49 32.40
N THR A 323 1.09 31.97 31.31
CA THR A 323 1.47 33.38 31.15
C THR A 323 0.22 34.24 31.09
N LEU A 324 0.06 35.18 32.02
CA LEU A 324 -0.94 36.23 31.90
C LEU A 324 -0.48 37.29 30.89
N THR A 325 -1.44 37.96 30.24
CA THR A 325 -1.19 39.06 29.30
C THR A 325 -1.70 40.38 29.86
N ASN A 326 -1.28 41.49 29.27
CA ASN A 326 -1.94 42.78 29.51
C ASN A 326 -3.44 42.65 29.21
N GLY A 327 -4.29 43.24 30.05
CA GLY A 327 -5.75 43.08 30.00
C GLY A 327 -6.30 41.86 30.72
N ALA A 328 -5.46 40.94 31.20
CA ALA A 328 -5.91 39.75 31.91
C ALA A 328 -6.73 40.11 33.16
N THR A 329 -7.80 39.35 33.40
CA THR A 329 -8.68 39.48 34.56
C THR A 329 -8.75 38.15 35.30
N PHE A 330 -8.69 38.19 36.63
CA PHE A 330 -8.79 37.01 37.50
C PHE A 330 -9.40 37.37 38.84
N ASN A 331 -9.86 36.36 39.58
CA ASN A 331 -10.51 36.52 40.88
C ASN A 331 -9.63 35.97 41.99
N ILE A 332 -9.68 36.61 43.16
CA ILE A 332 -9.06 36.15 44.40
C ILE A 332 -10.17 35.98 45.43
N SER A 333 -10.36 34.76 45.93
CA SER A 333 -11.30 34.49 47.02
C SER A 333 -10.65 34.87 48.35
N ILE A 334 -11.34 35.70 49.13
CA ILE A 334 -10.88 36.22 50.41
C ILE A 334 -11.68 35.53 51.53
N PRO A 335 -11.07 34.65 52.34
CA PRO A 335 -11.72 34.07 53.52
C PRO A 335 -11.76 35.06 54.68
N THR A 336 -12.58 34.78 55.70
CA THR A 336 -12.76 35.66 56.87
C THR A 336 -11.47 35.92 57.64
N ASN A 337 -10.54 34.97 57.66
CA ASN A 337 -9.26 35.03 58.38
C ASN A 337 -8.08 35.53 57.51
N ALA A 338 -8.35 36.08 56.32
CA ALA A 338 -7.31 36.71 55.53
C ALA A 338 -6.79 37.96 56.26
N GLN A 339 -5.47 38.13 56.30
CA GLN A 339 -4.82 39.30 56.90
C GLN A 339 -4.02 40.12 55.88
N ARG A 340 -3.60 39.49 54.78
CA ARG A 340 -2.92 40.12 53.66
C ARG A 340 -3.39 39.52 52.35
N VAL A 341 -3.49 40.35 51.31
CA VAL A 341 -3.63 39.91 49.92
C VAL A 341 -2.37 40.25 49.15
N VAL A 342 -1.86 39.31 48.36
CA VAL A 342 -0.69 39.51 47.50
C VAL A 342 -1.03 39.15 46.06
N ILE A 343 -0.58 39.98 45.13
CA ILE A 343 -0.65 39.77 43.68
C ILE A 343 0.75 39.99 43.12
N ALA A 344 1.34 38.95 42.55
CA ALA A 344 2.66 38.99 41.96
C ALA A 344 2.63 38.47 40.52
N TYR A 345 3.15 39.25 39.57
CA TYR A 345 3.24 38.82 38.17
C TYR A 345 4.50 39.37 37.49
N PRO A 346 4.97 38.75 36.39
CA PRO A 346 6.19 39.18 35.70
C PRO A 346 6.19 40.69 35.40
N ALA A 347 7.32 41.37 35.67
CA ALA A 347 7.42 42.82 35.58
C ALA A 347 7.25 43.38 34.15
N THR A 348 7.25 42.51 33.16
CA THR A 348 6.93 42.81 31.75
C THR A 348 5.46 43.19 31.54
N LEU A 349 4.55 42.79 32.43
CA LEU A 349 3.14 43.19 32.37
C LEU A 349 2.94 44.60 32.91
N LYS A 350 1.91 45.29 32.42
CA LYS A 350 1.51 46.62 32.90
C LYS A 350 1.00 46.56 34.35
N ASP A 351 0.86 47.73 34.97
CA ASP A 351 0.34 47.82 36.34
C ASP A 351 -1.16 47.44 36.39
N LEU A 352 -1.67 47.21 37.60
CA LEU A 352 -3.09 46.94 37.82
C LEU A 352 -3.95 48.10 37.30
N GLU A 353 -5.04 47.76 36.62
CA GLU A 353 -6.07 48.70 36.19
C GLU A 353 -7.08 48.91 37.31
N TYR A 354 -7.52 47.81 37.92
CA TYR A 354 -8.40 47.83 39.09
C TYR A 354 -8.24 46.56 39.92
N VAL A 355 -8.65 46.69 41.18
CA VAL A 355 -9.02 45.58 42.06
C VAL A 355 -10.41 45.93 42.59
N LYS A 356 -11.43 45.19 42.19
CA LYS A 356 -12.82 45.45 42.60
C LYS A 356 -13.21 44.58 43.79
N ASP A 357 -13.73 45.21 44.83
CA ASP A 357 -14.23 44.58 46.03
C ASP A 357 -15.73 44.26 45.87
N ALA A 358 -16.08 42.97 45.84
CA ALA A 358 -17.47 42.54 45.64
C ALA A 358 -18.40 42.85 46.83
N ASN A 359 -17.86 42.99 48.04
CA ASN A 359 -18.62 43.36 49.23
C ASN A 359 -18.87 44.87 49.32
N ASP A 360 -18.09 45.68 48.60
CA ASP A 360 -18.25 47.13 48.53
C ASP A 360 -18.74 47.59 47.14
N SER A 361 -19.80 46.96 46.64
CA SER A 361 -20.46 47.35 45.38
C SER A 361 -19.52 47.49 44.18
N ASP A 362 -18.51 46.60 44.07
CA ASP A 362 -17.45 46.63 43.05
C ASP A 362 -16.56 47.90 43.10
N ALA A 363 -16.38 48.49 44.28
CA ALA A 363 -15.47 49.62 44.50
C ALA A 363 -14.05 49.25 44.07
N ASN A 364 -13.38 50.16 43.35
CA ASN A 364 -12.00 49.97 42.91
C ASN A 364 -11.03 50.34 44.04
N ILE A 365 -10.46 49.33 44.69
CA ILE A 365 -9.55 49.45 45.83
C ILE A 365 -8.08 49.33 45.44
N VAL A 366 -7.71 49.52 44.16
CA VAL A 366 -6.31 49.39 43.72
C VAL A 366 -5.34 50.32 44.47
N SER A 367 -5.81 51.48 44.94
CA SER A 367 -5.00 52.41 45.75
C SER A 367 -4.72 51.90 47.17
N ALA A 368 -5.47 50.91 47.67
CA ALA A 368 -5.19 50.26 48.95
C ALA A 368 -4.03 49.27 48.88
N PHE A 369 -3.57 48.91 47.66
CA PHE A 369 -2.38 48.10 47.46
C PHE A 369 -1.14 48.98 47.53
N THR A 370 -0.61 49.13 48.73
CA THR A 370 0.58 49.94 49.04
C THR A 370 1.50 49.11 49.93
N ASN A 371 2.78 49.06 49.60
CA ASN A 371 3.78 48.38 50.43
C ASN A 371 4.21 49.24 51.62
N GLU A 372 5.01 48.67 52.52
CA GLU A 372 5.50 49.35 53.73
C GLU A 372 6.28 50.65 53.44
N ASP A 373 6.97 50.72 52.30
CA ASP A 373 7.71 51.91 51.87
C ASP A 373 6.81 52.99 51.23
N GLY A 374 5.49 52.79 51.21
CA GLY A 374 4.52 53.71 50.61
C GLY A 374 4.40 53.61 49.09
N THR A 375 5.09 52.66 48.45
CA THR A 375 4.98 52.46 47.00
C THR A 375 3.77 51.59 46.63
N ALA A 376 3.21 51.82 45.44
CA ALA A 376 2.08 51.02 44.94
C ALA A 376 2.47 49.57 44.58
N LYS A 377 3.77 49.25 44.49
CA LYS A 377 4.29 47.93 44.11
C LYS A 377 5.77 47.77 44.42
N ALA A 378 6.18 46.55 44.73
CA ALA A 378 7.57 46.16 44.93
C ALA A 378 8.07 45.38 43.71
N THR A 379 9.38 45.36 43.51
CA THR A 379 10.03 44.51 42.51
C THR A 379 10.78 43.41 43.22
N ILE A 380 10.35 42.15 43.03
CA ILE A 380 10.97 40.98 43.69
C ILE A 380 11.42 39.99 42.61
N LYS A 381 12.62 39.44 42.77
CA LYS A 381 13.13 38.36 41.93
C LYS A 381 12.47 37.04 42.33
N VAL A 382 11.68 36.46 41.43
CA VAL A 382 10.95 35.20 41.66
C VAL A 382 11.50 34.11 40.76
N SER A 383 11.98 33.02 41.36
CA SER A 383 12.53 31.85 40.67
C SER A 383 11.44 31.13 39.86
N GLY A 384 11.87 30.40 38.84
CA GLY A 384 11.01 29.46 38.12
C GLY A 384 10.73 28.18 38.92
N ALA A 385 10.16 27.19 38.28
CA ALA A 385 10.08 25.85 38.85
C ALA A 385 11.50 25.33 39.19
N ASN A 386 11.60 24.48 40.21
CA ASN A 386 12.86 23.84 40.63
C ASN A 386 14.02 24.82 40.92
N GLY A 387 13.73 26.06 41.33
CA GLY A 387 14.75 27.06 41.64
C GLY A 387 15.40 27.71 40.42
N HIS A 388 14.84 27.53 39.22
CA HIS A 388 15.37 28.10 37.98
C HIS A 388 15.50 29.62 38.03
N ASP A 389 16.39 30.16 37.21
CA ASP A 389 16.82 31.55 37.21
C ASP A 389 15.65 32.54 37.41
N PRO A 390 15.75 33.43 38.41
CA PRO A 390 14.67 34.33 38.76
C PRO A 390 14.55 35.50 37.79
N ILE A 391 13.33 35.96 37.60
CA ILE A 391 13.03 37.20 36.88
C ILE A 391 12.32 38.18 37.81
N ASP A 392 12.29 39.45 37.42
CA ASP A 392 11.63 40.49 38.20
C ASP A 392 10.10 40.35 38.09
N TYR A 393 9.43 40.41 39.24
CA TYR A 393 7.98 40.43 39.38
C TYR A 393 7.55 41.75 40.01
N LYS A 394 6.43 42.29 39.53
CA LYS A 394 5.70 43.34 40.25
C LYS A 394 4.85 42.68 41.31
N VAL A 395 5.02 43.10 42.56
CA VAL A 395 4.30 42.57 43.71
C VAL A 395 3.48 43.68 44.34
N PHE A 396 2.17 43.50 44.34
CA PHE A 396 1.18 44.37 44.97
C PHE A 396 0.70 43.66 46.23
N SER A 397 0.71 44.36 47.36
CA SER A 397 0.22 43.83 48.63
C SER A 397 -0.70 44.83 49.31
N THR A 398 -1.65 44.33 50.09
CA THR A 398 -2.48 45.14 51.00
C THR A 398 -2.70 44.39 52.29
N ASP A 399 -2.67 45.12 53.39
CA ASP A 399 -2.80 44.60 54.75
C ASP A 399 -4.11 45.04 55.37
N PHE A 400 -4.78 44.08 56.00
CA PHE A 400 -5.97 44.36 56.79
C PHE A 400 -5.59 44.65 58.24
N ALA A 401 -6.33 45.53 58.93
CA ALA A 401 -6.03 45.89 60.33
C ALA A 401 -6.05 44.67 61.27
N GLY A 402 -6.86 43.66 60.93
CA GLY A 402 -6.90 42.33 61.52
C GLY A 402 -7.47 41.34 60.49
N ASP A 403 -8.10 40.27 60.94
CA ASP A 403 -8.83 39.35 60.05
C ASP A 403 -9.91 40.10 59.25
N TYR A 404 -10.01 39.83 57.95
CA TYR A 404 -10.90 40.54 57.02
C TYR A 404 -12.40 40.47 57.42
N GLY A 405 -12.80 39.49 58.24
CA GLY A 405 -14.06 39.48 58.98
C GLY A 405 -15.29 39.01 58.21
N ALA A 406 -15.23 38.92 56.88
CA ALA A 406 -16.27 38.35 56.02
C ALA A 406 -15.66 37.62 54.82
N THR A 407 -16.40 36.72 54.17
CA THR A 407 -15.94 36.17 52.88
C THR A 407 -16.12 37.20 51.77
N ASN A 408 -15.20 37.28 50.82
CA ASN A 408 -15.27 38.20 49.69
C ASN A 408 -14.59 37.65 48.43
N THR A 409 -14.76 38.34 47.30
CA THR A 409 -14.01 38.10 46.07
C THR A 409 -13.46 39.42 45.54
N PHE A 410 -12.15 39.47 45.34
CA PHE A 410 -11.50 40.56 44.62
C PHE A 410 -11.38 40.23 43.15
N LYS A 411 -11.95 41.06 42.28
CA LYS A 411 -11.78 40.95 40.83
C LYS A 411 -10.66 41.87 40.38
N VAL A 412 -9.59 41.28 39.89
CA VAL A 412 -8.35 41.96 39.51
C VAL A 412 -8.27 42.08 38.00
N LYS A 413 -7.85 43.24 37.49
CA LYS A 413 -7.51 43.42 36.06
C LYS A 413 -6.14 44.09 35.91
N ILE A 414 -5.33 43.52 35.03
CA ILE A 414 -4.08 44.13 34.54
C ILE A 414 -4.41 45.08 33.40
N LYS A 415 -3.80 46.28 33.35
CA LYS A 415 -4.02 47.22 32.23
C LYS A 415 -3.75 46.55 30.88
N ALA A 416 -4.61 46.81 29.90
CA ALA A 416 -4.44 46.39 28.50
C ALA A 416 -3.26 47.11 27.84
#